data_AF-A0A2T6CUV6-F1
#
_entry.id   AF-A0A2T6CUV6-F1
#
_cell.length_a   1.000
_cell.length_b   1.000
_cell.length_c   1.000
_cell.angle_alpha   90.00
_cell.angle_beta   90.00
_cell.angle_gamma   90.00
#
_symmetry.space_group_name_H-M   'P 1'
#
loop_
_entity.id
_entity.type
_entity.pdbx_description
1 polymer ?
#
loop_
_entity_poly.entity_id
_entity_poly.type
_entity_poly.pdbx_seq_one_letter_code
_entity_poly.pdbx_strand_id
1 'polypeptide(L)'
;MIPLFYTLVLGIVLWVSLGMYHATAILVLSLATVLFFFSNRLAAYREGTVPKIIAGATLLFIALAMLQPRILYVPIAMPMLASYFAIKLTLLIALVAYAVGLALSERRRYWAFVAVIILLFYTQFLTLMASPDPQIDVFMIDRDAVGYLFAGKNPYSIEFPDMYSGAYDYVPRFTYWPGLLLFTIPTWLMGDIRYATVICTALASVCFYWLNRNAGRNVTESQQGALLFLSFPVGLFMLEQAWVDSIPAALTVLTAVLFIKKRWLIACAVLGVIITTKQYGFLVAVPSLVYILRTVGWKKAAQGFGVMALVCTIIVGPFLLWDIKGFHTSTIDLLIGMPFRDDALSLVALCKRMLHFWPPGLLLLALYFATLGAGALFLLLKRSCTLRDWAFTLVAIHSVMFLFGKQAFCNYYYMLAVFTMIMVALRPKPGSPSHV
;
A
#
# COMPACT_ATOMS: atom_id res chain seq x y z
N MET A 1 8.64 -14.92 11.95
CA MET A 1 7.38 -15.68 11.72
C MET A 1 6.16 -14.78 11.76
N ILE A 2 5.95 -14.00 12.82
CA ILE A 2 4.71 -13.22 13.01
C ILE A 2 4.45 -12.16 11.93
N PRO A 3 5.43 -11.37 11.42
CA PRO A 3 5.14 -10.45 10.31
C PRO A 3 4.62 -11.15 9.05
N LEU A 4 5.09 -12.36 8.76
CA LEU A 4 4.62 -13.16 7.63
C LEU A 4 3.22 -13.74 7.87
N PHE A 5 2.94 -14.17 9.11
CA PHE A 5 1.58 -14.54 9.52
C PHE A 5 0.63 -13.34 9.37
N TYR A 6 1.06 -12.13 9.75
CA TYR A 6 0.24 -10.94 9.62
C TYR A 6 -0.03 -10.61 8.13
N THR A 7 0.96 -10.75 7.26
CA THR A 7 0.77 -10.65 5.80
C THR A 7 -0.24 -11.67 5.28
N LEU A 8 -0.18 -12.92 5.75
CA LEU A 8 -1.15 -13.96 5.38
C LEU A 8 -2.57 -13.61 5.82
N VAL A 9 -2.74 -13.17 7.07
CA VAL A 9 -4.03 -12.74 7.61
C VAL A 9 -4.58 -11.57 6.80
N LEU A 10 -3.76 -10.55 6.50
CA LEU A 10 -4.16 -9.42 5.66
C LEU A 10 -4.63 -9.89 4.27
N GLY A 11 -3.86 -10.76 3.62
CA GLY A 11 -4.23 -11.29 2.31
C GLY A 11 -5.58 -12.02 2.32
N ILE A 12 -5.82 -12.89 3.30
CA ILE A 12 -7.08 -13.65 3.42
C ILE A 12 -8.24 -12.73 3.79
N VAL A 13 -8.07 -11.87 4.79
CA VAL A 13 -9.09 -10.92 5.25
C VAL A 13 -9.54 -10.01 4.11
N LEU A 14 -8.60 -9.46 3.35
CA LEU A 14 -8.93 -8.57 2.24
C LEU A 14 -9.52 -9.32 1.05
N TRP A 15 -9.05 -10.54 0.77
CA TRP A 15 -9.66 -11.36 -0.27
C TRP A 15 -11.12 -11.70 0.06
N VAL A 16 -11.45 -11.99 1.32
CA VAL A 16 -12.82 -12.30 1.76
C VAL A 16 -13.70 -11.05 1.78
N SER A 17 -13.24 -9.97 2.40
CA SER A 17 -14.05 -8.79 2.72
C SER A 17 -14.03 -7.69 1.67
N LEU A 18 -13.04 -7.69 0.77
CA LEU A 18 -12.72 -6.55 -0.11
C LEU A 18 -12.48 -5.23 0.64
N GLY A 19 -12.14 -5.30 1.93
CA GLY A 19 -12.01 -4.13 2.79
C GLY A 19 -13.34 -3.49 3.19
N MET A 20 -14.46 -4.16 2.92
CA MET A 20 -15.77 -3.78 3.41
C MET A 20 -16.03 -4.37 4.81
N TYR A 21 -17.04 -3.84 5.49
CA TYR A 21 -17.43 -4.28 6.81
C TYR A 21 -17.69 -5.79 6.84
N HIS A 22 -16.94 -6.49 7.70
CA HIS A 22 -17.13 -7.90 7.98
C HIS A 22 -16.67 -8.17 9.42
N ALA A 23 -17.61 -8.41 10.33
CA ALA A 23 -17.35 -8.51 11.77
C ALA A 23 -16.20 -9.48 12.10
N THR A 24 -16.26 -10.71 11.58
CA THR A 24 -15.20 -11.71 11.79
C THR A 24 -13.84 -11.25 11.26
N ALA A 25 -13.81 -10.58 10.11
CA ALA A 25 -12.57 -10.13 9.50
C ALA A 25 -11.93 -9.00 10.32
N ILE A 26 -12.74 -8.09 10.89
CA ILE A 26 -12.30 -7.06 11.83
C ILE A 26 -11.73 -7.68 13.10
N LEU A 27 -12.40 -8.68 13.68
CA LEU A 27 -11.93 -9.38 14.89
C LEU A 27 -10.61 -10.13 14.64
N VAL A 28 -10.51 -10.86 13.53
CA VAL A 28 -9.29 -11.58 13.12
C VAL A 28 -8.14 -10.60 12.88
N LEU A 29 -8.40 -9.48 12.20
CA LEU A 29 -7.40 -8.45 11.94
C LEU A 29 -6.94 -7.76 13.22
N SER A 30 -7.85 -7.49 14.15
CA SER A 30 -7.56 -6.91 15.46
C SER A 30 -6.68 -7.86 16.29
N LEU A 31 -7.03 -9.15 16.35
CA LEU A 31 -6.23 -10.16 17.02
C LEU A 31 -4.83 -10.29 16.40
N ALA A 32 -4.73 -10.32 15.07
CA ALA A 32 -3.46 -10.37 14.37
C ALA A 32 -2.58 -9.13 14.66
N THR A 33 -3.21 -7.96 14.78
CA THR A 33 -2.55 -6.71 15.17
C THR A 33 -2.01 -6.79 16.60
N VAL A 34 -2.81 -7.29 17.55
CA VAL A 34 -2.36 -7.51 18.94
C VAL A 34 -1.17 -8.48 18.99
N LEU A 35 -1.27 -9.63 18.30
CA LEU A 35 -0.19 -10.60 18.20
C LEU A 35 1.08 -10.01 17.55
N PHE A 36 0.92 -9.11 16.56
CA PHE A 36 2.02 -8.38 15.96
C PHE A 36 2.75 -7.51 16.98
N PHE A 37 2.06 -6.79 17.86
CA PHE A 37 2.70 -5.99 18.91
C PHE A 37 3.51 -6.83 19.91
N PHE A 38 3.01 -8.02 20.28
CA PHE A 38 3.74 -8.95 21.14
C PHE A 38 4.88 -9.68 20.41
N SER A 39 4.88 -9.67 19.07
CA SER A 39 5.88 -10.40 18.28
C SER A 39 7.30 -9.92 18.46
N ASN A 40 7.50 -8.64 18.78
CA ASN A 40 8.83 -8.07 18.94
C ASN A 40 9.54 -8.63 20.19
N ARG A 41 8.78 -9.21 21.14
CA ARG A 41 9.32 -9.85 22.35
C ARG A 41 9.40 -11.39 22.25
N LEU A 42 8.58 -12.00 21.39
CA LEU A 42 8.35 -13.46 21.41
C LEU A 42 9.02 -14.24 20.25
N ALA A 43 9.52 -13.56 19.21
CA ALA A 43 9.87 -14.25 17.97
C ALA A 43 11.35 -14.65 17.85
N ALA A 44 11.66 -15.91 18.19
CA ALA A 44 12.81 -16.61 17.61
C ALA A 44 12.48 -16.98 16.14
N TYR A 45 13.25 -16.48 15.17
CA TYR A 45 13.10 -16.88 13.77
C TYR A 45 13.77 -18.23 13.55
N ARG A 46 13.00 -19.24 13.13
CA ARG A 46 13.59 -20.43 12.49
C ARG A 46 13.86 -20.08 11.02
N GLU A 47 15.05 -19.55 10.73
CA GLU A 47 15.41 -19.04 9.39
C GLU A 47 15.10 -20.04 8.26
N GLY A 48 15.35 -21.33 8.47
CA GLY A 48 15.13 -22.37 7.45
C GLY A 48 13.66 -22.58 7.04
N THR A 49 12.69 -22.11 7.82
CA THR A 49 11.25 -22.27 7.47
C THR A 49 10.69 -21.07 6.72
N VAL A 50 11.31 -19.88 6.83
CA VAL A 50 10.76 -18.65 6.25
C VAL A 50 10.58 -18.73 4.73
N PRO A 51 11.57 -19.19 3.92
CA PRO A 51 11.39 -19.31 2.48
C PRO A 51 10.26 -20.26 2.08
N LYS A 52 10.07 -21.36 2.84
CA LYS A 52 8.99 -22.32 2.61
C LYS A 52 7.63 -21.70 2.86
N ILE A 53 7.50 -20.88 3.90
CA ILE A 53 6.24 -20.21 4.22
C ILE A 53 5.95 -19.10 3.20
N ILE A 54 6.96 -18.35 2.74
CA ILE A 54 6.78 -17.39 1.65
C ILE A 54 6.32 -18.08 0.38
N ALA A 55 6.90 -19.24 0.04
CA ALA A 55 6.47 -20.03 -1.11
C ALA A 55 5.02 -20.53 -0.96
N GLY A 56 4.66 -21.07 0.21
CA GLY A 56 3.30 -21.48 0.51
C GLY A 56 2.29 -20.33 0.47
N ALA A 57 2.65 -19.15 1.00
CA ALA A 57 1.85 -17.94 0.93
C ALA A 57 1.64 -17.47 -0.52
N THR A 58 2.70 -17.49 -1.32
CA THR A 58 2.64 -17.14 -2.75
C THR A 58 1.72 -18.08 -3.52
N LEU A 59 1.85 -19.40 -3.31
CA LEU A 59 0.93 -20.40 -3.89
C LEU A 59 -0.52 -20.14 -3.48
N LEU A 60 -0.77 -19.93 -2.19
CA LEU A 60 -2.09 -19.63 -1.67
C LEU A 60 -2.67 -18.38 -2.32
N PHE A 61 -1.91 -17.28 -2.40
CA PHE A 61 -2.42 -16.03 -2.95
C PHE A 61 -2.72 -16.12 -4.46
N ILE A 62 -1.85 -16.77 -5.25
CA ILE A 62 -2.14 -17.03 -6.66
C ILE A 62 -3.40 -17.90 -6.78
N ALA A 63 -3.56 -18.94 -5.94
CA ALA A 63 -4.74 -19.79 -5.96
C ALA A 63 -6.03 -19.02 -5.59
N LEU A 64 -5.99 -18.15 -4.57
CA LEU A 64 -7.13 -17.31 -4.20
C LEU A 64 -7.52 -16.35 -5.33
N ALA A 65 -6.52 -15.69 -5.96
CA ALA A 65 -6.75 -14.82 -7.10
C ALA A 65 -7.29 -15.60 -8.32
N MET A 66 -6.83 -16.83 -8.55
CA MET A 66 -7.30 -17.69 -9.64
C MET A 66 -8.77 -18.08 -9.44
N LEU A 67 -9.13 -18.50 -8.22
CA LEU A 67 -10.50 -18.88 -7.86
C LEU A 67 -11.45 -17.70 -8.05
N GLN A 68 -11.06 -16.54 -7.51
CA GLN A 68 -11.84 -15.31 -7.61
C GLN A 68 -10.90 -14.11 -7.73
N PRO A 69 -10.69 -13.58 -8.95
CA PRO A 69 -9.82 -12.42 -9.19
C PRO A 69 -10.31 -11.12 -8.54
N ARG A 70 -11.56 -11.11 -8.05
CA ARG A 70 -12.23 -9.97 -7.40
C ARG A 70 -12.32 -8.72 -8.28
N ILE A 71 -12.48 -8.90 -9.59
CA ILE A 71 -12.79 -7.84 -10.56
C ILE A 71 -14.31 -7.70 -10.60
N LEU A 72 -14.84 -6.51 -10.29
CA LEU A 72 -16.26 -6.24 -10.06
C LEU A 72 -16.99 -5.75 -11.31
N TYR A 73 -16.35 -4.91 -12.12
CA TYR A 73 -16.96 -4.15 -13.20
C TYR A 73 -16.59 -4.76 -14.56
N VAL A 74 -16.85 -6.06 -14.74
CA VAL A 74 -16.70 -6.74 -16.03
C VAL A 74 -18.03 -6.67 -16.79
N PRO A 75 -18.12 -5.91 -17.89
CA PRO A 75 -19.37 -5.83 -18.65
C PRO A 75 -19.66 -7.16 -19.36
N ILE A 76 -20.95 -7.45 -19.59
CA ILE A 76 -21.41 -8.63 -20.35
C ILE A 76 -21.24 -8.36 -21.85
N ALA A 77 -19.99 -8.22 -22.29
CA ALA A 77 -19.63 -8.20 -23.70
C ALA A 77 -18.41 -9.10 -23.94
N MET A 78 -18.40 -9.72 -25.13
CA MET A 78 -17.48 -10.81 -25.47
C MET A 78 -15.98 -10.51 -25.25
N PRO A 79 -15.41 -9.33 -25.63
CA PRO A 79 -13.98 -9.09 -25.39
C PRO A 79 -13.63 -8.93 -23.90
N MET A 80 -14.53 -8.38 -23.09
CA MET A 80 -14.30 -8.19 -21.65
C MET A 80 -14.42 -9.51 -20.89
N LEU A 81 -15.44 -10.32 -21.21
CA LEU A 81 -15.60 -11.67 -20.67
C LEU A 81 -14.41 -12.57 -21.04
N ALA A 82 -13.97 -12.54 -22.30
CA ALA A 82 -12.79 -13.29 -22.74
C ALA A 82 -11.53 -12.89 -21.95
N SER A 83 -11.33 -11.59 -21.71
CA SER A 83 -10.23 -11.07 -20.90
C SER A 83 -10.32 -11.59 -19.46
N TYR A 84 -11.51 -11.61 -18.86
CA TYR A 84 -11.72 -12.15 -17.51
C TYR A 84 -11.41 -13.65 -17.41
N PHE A 85 -11.83 -14.46 -18.38
CA PHE A 85 -11.45 -15.89 -18.42
C PHE A 85 -9.94 -16.08 -18.68
N ALA A 86 -9.34 -15.24 -19.53
CA ALA A 86 -7.90 -15.26 -19.77
C ALA A 86 -7.09 -14.94 -18.50
N ILE A 87 -7.59 -14.07 -17.62
CA ILE A 87 -6.97 -13.81 -16.29
C ILE A 87 -6.92 -15.10 -15.48
N LYS A 88 -8.03 -15.82 -15.35
CA LYS A 88 -8.09 -17.09 -14.59
C LYS A 88 -7.16 -18.14 -15.16
N LEU A 89 -7.15 -18.31 -16.48
CA LEU A 89 -6.24 -19.24 -17.15
C LEU A 89 -4.77 -18.86 -16.94
N THR A 90 -4.43 -17.57 -17.07
CA THR A 90 -3.07 -17.06 -16.83
C THR A 90 -2.64 -17.29 -15.38
N LEU A 91 -3.53 -17.08 -14.41
CA LEU A 91 -3.26 -17.35 -12.99
C LEU A 91 -3.08 -18.85 -12.71
N LEU A 92 -3.85 -19.73 -13.36
CA LEU A 92 -3.66 -21.18 -13.28
C LEU A 92 -2.28 -21.58 -13.83
N ILE A 93 -1.89 -21.05 -14.99
CA ILE A 93 -0.57 -21.31 -15.57
C ILE A 93 0.53 -20.80 -14.63
N ALA A 94 0.38 -19.61 -14.07
CA ALA A 94 1.33 -19.05 -13.09
C ALA A 94 1.43 -19.91 -11.83
N LEU A 95 0.31 -20.43 -11.31
CA LEU A 95 0.27 -21.33 -10.16
C LEU A 95 1.05 -22.62 -10.42
N VAL A 96 0.77 -23.27 -11.55
CA VAL A 96 1.44 -24.51 -11.96
C VAL A 96 2.93 -24.26 -12.21
N ALA A 97 3.28 -23.19 -12.95
CA ALA A 97 4.67 -22.83 -13.23
C ALA A 97 5.46 -22.54 -11.94
N TYR A 98 4.85 -21.86 -10.97
CA TYR A 98 5.48 -21.61 -9.68
C TYR A 98 5.66 -22.89 -8.88
N ALA A 99 4.62 -23.72 -8.75
CA ALA A 99 4.67 -24.98 -8.01
C ALA A 99 5.73 -25.94 -8.59
N VAL A 100 5.75 -26.13 -9.91
CA VAL A 100 6.77 -26.94 -10.60
C VAL A 100 8.15 -26.31 -10.40
N GLY A 101 8.28 -24.98 -10.56
CA GLY A 101 9.53 -24.24 -10.39
C GLY A 101 10.21 -24.46 -9.04
N LEU A 102 9.44 -24.63 -7.96
CA LEU A 102 9.97 -24.95 -6.63
C LEU A 102 10.71 -26.29 -6.57
N ALA A 103 10.33 -27.26 -7.41
CA ALA A 103 10.96 -28.59 -7.50
C ALA A 103 12.14 -28.65 -8.50
N LEU A 104 12.33 -27.63 -9.33
CA LEU A 104 13.37 -27.60 -10.36
C LEU A 104 14.76 -27.24 -9.80
N SER A 105 15.80 -27.53 -10.60
CA SER A 105 17.17 -27.06 -10.38
C SER A 105 17.27 -25.53 -10.37
N GLU A 106 18.31 -24.98 -9.75
CA GLU A 106 18.45 -23.53 -9.53
C GLU A 106 18.29 -22.68 -10.81
N ARG A 107 18.98 -23.05 -11.89
CA ARG A 107 18.88 -22.35 -13.19
C ARG A 107 17.47 -22.38 -13.77
N ARG A 108 16.79 -23.53 -13.71
CA ARG A 108 15.43 -23.68 -14.24
C ARG A 108 14.40 -22.98 -13.35
N ARG A 109 14.58 -23.03 -12.04
CA ARG A 109 13.78 -22.29 -11.04
C ARG A 109 13.83 -20.79 -11.27
N TYR A 110 15.01 -20.24 -11.58
CA TYR A 110 15.16 -18.83 -11.92
C TYR A 110 14.23 -18.42 -13.06
N TRP A 111 14.26 -19.16 -14.17
CA TRP A 111 13.42 -18.87 -15.34
C TRP A 111 11.93 -19.13 -15.08
N ALA A 112 11.60 -20.14 -14.28
CA ALA A 112 10.22 -20.36 -13.85
C ALA A 112 9.69 -19.15 -13.07
N PHE A 113 10.49 -18.57 -12.17
CA PHE A 113 10.10 -17.37 -11.43
C PHE A 113 9.97 -16.14 -12.32
N VAL A 114 10.87 -15.96 -13.30
CA VAL A 114 10.73 -14.89 -14.31
C VAL A 114 9.44 -15.06 -15.12
N ALA A 115 9.13 -16.28 -15.56
CA ALA A 115 7.88 -16.56 -16.27
C ALA A 115 6.64 -16.24 -15.42
N VAL A 116 6.63 -16.63 -14.14
CA VAL A 116 5.54 -16.29 -13.20
C VAL A 116 5.39 -14.78 -13.05
N ILE A 117 6.49 -14.03 -12.92
CA ILE A 117 6.44 -12.56 -12.84
C ILE A 117 5.80 -11.98 -14.11
N ILE A 118 6.20 -12.44 -15.30
CA ILE A 118 5.63 -11.99 -16.58
C ILE A 118 4.12 -12.28 -16.64
N LEU A 119 3.71 -13.50 -16.25
CA LEU A 119 2.30 -13.88 -16.21
C LEU A 119 1.48 -13.02 -15.24
N LEU A 120 2.02 -12.68 -14.07
CA LEU A 120 1.36 -11.81 -13.09
C LEU A 120 1.30 -10.32 -13.52
N PHE A 121 2.19 -9.86 -14.39
CA PHE A 121 2.01 -8.56 -15.04
C PHE A 121 1.00 -8.64 -16.18
N TYR A 122 1.00 -9.74 -16.94
CA TYR A 122 0.03 -9.95 -18.00
C TYR A 122 -1.41 -9.96 -17.47
N THR A 123 -1.67 -10.53 -16.29
CA THR A 123 -2.99 -10.45 -15.64
C THR A 123 -3.41 -9.02 -15.29
N GLN A 124 -2.47 -8.12 -14.98
CA GLN A 124 -2.78 -6.71 -14.75
C GLN A 124 -3.22 -6.03 -16.04
N PHE A 125 -2.53 -6.27 -17.16
CA PHE A 125 -2.97 -5.76 -18.47
C PHE A 125 -4.35 -6.31 -18.87
N LEU A 126 -4.58 -7.61 -18.68
CA LEU A 126 -5.88 -8.21 -18.93
C LEU A 126 -6.99 -7.63 -18.02
N THR A 127 -6.65 -7.19 -16.81
CA THR A 127 -7.62 -6.53 -15.90
C THR A 127 -8.10 -5.20 -16.47
N LEU A 128 -7.19 -4.40 -17.06
CA LEU A 128 -7.55 -3.15 -17.75
C LEU A 128 -8.48 -3.42 -18.94
N MET A 129 -8.25 -4.51 -19.67
CA MET A 129 -9.11 -4.93 -20.79
C MET A 129 -10.46 -5.51 -20.33
N ALA A 130 -10.49 -6.22 -19.20
CA ALA A 130 -11.70 -6.81 -18.65
C ALA A 130 -12.63 -5.75 -18.03
N SER A 131 -12.06 -4.68 -17.47
CA SER A 131 -12.79 -3.57 -16.87
C SER A 131 -12.24 -2.21 -17.36
N PRO A 132 -12.58 -1.79 -18.60
CA PRO A 132 -12.03 -0.56 -19.18
C PRO A 132 -12.59 0.72 -18.56
N ASP A 133 -13.82 0.69 -18.04
CA ASP A 133 -14.51 1.85 -17.43
C ASP A 133 -15.15 1.44 -16.08
N PRO A 134 -14.34 1.20 -15.03
CA PRO A 134 -14.84 0.77 -13.74
C PRO A 134 -15.72 1.84 -13.10
N GLN A 135 -16.86 1.44 -12.56
CA GLN A 135 -17.84 2.37 -11.97
C GLN A 135 -17.47 2.67 -10.50
N ILE A 136 -16.37 3.38 -10.33
CA ILE A 136 -15.82 3.81 -9.02
C ILE A 136 -15.38 5.28 -9.06
N ASP A 137 -15.63 6.00 -7.98
CA ASP A 137 -15.37 7.44 -7.84
C ASP A 137 -13.91 7.82 -8.07
N VAL A 138 -12.98 7.05 -7.50
CA VAL A 138 -11.54 7.31 -7.61
C VAL A 138 -11.08 7.33 -9.07
N PHE A 139 -11.53 6.36 -9.87
CA PHE A 139 -11.17 6.30 -11.29
C PHE A 139 -11.69 7.52 -12.06
N MET A 140 -12.96 7.88 -11.85
CA MET A 140 -13.58 9.02 -12.51
C MET A 140 -12.93 10.34 -12.11
N ILE A 141 -12.80 10.60 -10.80
CA ILE A 141 -12.21 11.83 -10.27
C ILE A 141 -10.78 12.01 -10.77
N ASP A 142 -9.93 10.98 -10.70
CA ASP A 142 -8.53 11.11 -11.08
C ASP A 142 -8.35 11.31 -12.59
N ARG A 143 -9.15 10.62 -13.41
CA ARG A 143 -9.16 10.77 -14.86
C ARG A 143 -9.61 12.18 -15.25
N ASP A 144 -10.70 12.64 -14.67
CA ASP A 144 -11.31 13.92 -15.01
C ASP A 144 -10.50 15.10 -14.47
N ALA A 145 -9.83 14.95 -13.32
CA ALA A 145 -8.92 15.95 -12.77
C ALA A 145 -7.76 16.23 -13.73
N VAL A 146 -7.19 15.19 -14.35
CA VAL A 146 -6.17 15.36 -15.40
C VAL A 146 -6.78 16.06 -16.61
N GLY A 147 -7.96 15.63 -17.07
CA GLY A 147 -8.66 16.27 -18.19
C GLY A 147 -8.91 17.78 -17.97
N TYR A 148 -9.34 18.17 -16.77
CA TYR A 148 -9.53 19.56 -16.40
C TYR A 148 -8.22 20.35 -16.39
N LEU A 149 -7.13 19.76 -15.89
CA LEU A 149 -5.83 20.41 -15.91
C LEU A 149 -5.37 20.73 -17.35
N PHE A 150 -5.54 19.80 -18.28
CA PHE A 150 -5.25 20.02 -19.71
C PHE A 150 -6.18 21.06 -20.35
N ALA A 151 -7.40 21.22 -19.84
CA ALA A 151 -8.32 22.28 -20.23
C ALA A 151 -8.00 23.65 -19.56
N GLY A 152 -6.88 23.77 -18.84
CA GLY A 152 -6.48 24.99 -18.13
C GLY A 152 -7.35 25.30 -16.90
N LYS A 153 -8.05 24.30 -16.36
CA LYS A 153 -8.92 24.43 -15.18
C LYS A 153 -8.23 23.83 -13.96
N ASN A 154 -8.34 24.51 -12.82
CA ASN A 154 -7.83 24.00 -11.55
C ASN A 154 -8.75 22.87 -11.03
N PRO A 155 -8.26 21.62 -10.86
CA PRO A 155 -9.10 20.52 -10.39
C PRO A 155 -9.69 20.73 -8.99
N TYR A 156 -9.12 21.62 -8.17
CA TYR A 156 -9.65 21.94 -6.84
C TYR A 156 -10.78 22.98 -6.84
N SER A 157 -11.05 23.60 -7.98
CA SER A 157 -12.06 24.66 -8.16
C SER A 157 -13.27 24.19 -8.97
N ILE A 158 -13.30 22.92 -9.38
CA ILE A 158 -14.32 22.35 -10.27
C ILE A 158 -15.18 21.36 -9.50
N GLU A 159 -16.46 21.32 -9.85
CA GLU A 159 -17.40 20.30 -9.40
C GLU A 159 -17.30 19.07 -10.30
N PHE A 160 -17.21 17.89 -9.68
CA PHE A 160 -17.17 16.62 -10.39
C PHE A 160 -18.58 16.03 -10.47
N PRO A 161 -18.87 15.17 -11.46
CA PRO A 161 -20.13 14.44 -11.51
C PRO A 161 -20.32 13.56 -10.26
N ASP A 162 -21.52 13.60 -9.67
CA ASP A 162 -21.91 12.67 -8.62
C ASP A 162 -22.43 11.36 -9.23
N MET A 163 -21.57 10.35 -9.30
CA MET A 163 -21.93 9.03 -9.81
C MET A 163 -22.79 8.20 -8.85
N TYR A 164 -22.89 8.59 -7.58
CA TYR A 164 -23.65 7.88 -6.55
C TYR A 164 -25.05 8.46 -6.35
N SER A 165 -25.44 9.49 -7.10
CA SER A 165 -26.77 10.11 -7.06
C SER A 165 -27.21 10.47 -5.63
N GLY A 166 -26.31 11.08 -4.85
CA GLY A 166 -26.52 11.49 -3.46
C GLY A 166 -26.33 10.39 -2.40
N ALA A 167 -25.94 9.18 -2.79
CA ALA A 167 -25.68 8.12 -1.82
C ALA A 167 -24.37 8.32 -1.06
N TYR A 168 -24.28 7.69 0.12
CA TYR A 168 -23.06 7.62 0.95
C TYR A 168 -22.51 8.96 1.46
N ASP A 169 -23.31 10.03 1.44
CA ASP A 169 -22.88 11.41 1.76
C ASP A 169 -21.64 11.83 0.93
N TYR A 170 -21.54 11.29 -0.29
CA TYR A 170 -20.43 11.53 -1.19
C TYR A 170 -20.51 12.94 -1.77
N VAL A 171 -19.39 13.67 -1.70
CA VAL A 171 -19.25 15.01 -2.28
C VAL A 171 -18.18 14.94 -3.36
N PRO A 172 -18.55 15.07 -4.65
CA PRO A 172 -17.65 14.83 -5.77
C PRO A 172 -16.64 15.97 -5.91
N ARG A 173 -15.41 15.76 -5.41
CA ARG A 173 -14.28 16.70 -5.48
C ARG A 173 -12.95 15.96 -5.63
N PHE A 174 -11.97 16.64 -6.21
CA PHE A 174 -10.59 16.16 -6.19
C PHE A 174 -10.00 16.32 -4.78
N THR A 175 -10.02 15.23 -4.01
CA THR A 175 -9.63 15.24 -2.58
C THR A 175 -8.16 14.88 -2.35
N TYR A 176 -7.44 14.40 -3.37
CA TYR A 176 -6.04 14.04 -3.26
C TYR A 176 -5.12 15.26 -3.33
N TRP A 177 -3.88 15.10 -2.89
CA TRP A 177 -2.86 16.15 -3.06
C TRP A 177 -2.21 16.05 -4.46
N PRO A 178 -1.63 17.14 -4.99
CA PRO A 178 -1.27 17.23 -6.41
C PRO A 178 -0.12 16.31 -6.83
N GLY A 179 0.63 15.73 -5.87
CA GLY A 179 1.65 14.74 -6.16
C GLY A 179 1.10 13.48 -6.81
N LEU A 180 -0.20 13.19 -6.67
CA LEU A 180 -0.87 12.14 -7.44
C LEU A 180 -0.81 12.41 -8.95
N LEU A 181 -0.94 13.67 -9.36
CA LEU A 181 -0.97 14.08 -10.76
C LEU A 181 0.37 13.81 -11.47
N LEU A 182 1.49 13.75 -10.73
CA LEU A 182 2.78 13.34 -11.29
C LEU A 182 2.76 11.93 -11.89
N PHE A 183 1.87 11.07 -11.40
CA PHE A 183 1.71 9.70 -11.84
C PHE A 183 0.56 9.54 -12.82
N THR A 184 -0.56 10.22 -12.59
CA THR A 184 -1.75 10.08 -13.44
C THR A 184 -1.67 10.84 -14.75
N ILE A 185 -0.98 11.99 -14.82
CA ILE A 185 -0.79 12.74 -16.09
C ILE A 185 -0.10 11.87 -17.16
N PRO A 186 1.10 11.30 -16.93
CA PRO A 186 1.77 10.53 -17.98
C PRO A 186 1.01 9.26 -18.38
N THR A 187 0.26 8.65 -17.46
CA THR A 187 -0.48 7.40 -17.74
C THR A 187 -1.83 7.66 -18.39
N TRP A 188 -2.47 8.78 -18.08
CA TRP A 188 -3.61 9.30 -18.83
C TRP A 188 -3.24 9.52 -20.31
N LEU A 189 -2.04 10.05 -20.59
CA LEU A 189 -1.53 10.18 -21.97
C LEU A 189 -1.29 8.83 -22.65
N MET A 190 -1.08 7.75 -21.89
CA MET A 190 -1.01 6.37 -22.40
C MET A 190 -2.41 5.75 -22.60
N GLY A 191 -3.48 6.48 -22.30
CA GLY A 191 -4.87 6.07 -22.49
C GLY A 191 -5.59 5.56 -21.23
N ASP A 192 -4.89 5.31 -20.12
CA ASP A 192 -5.52 4.86 -18.87
C ASP A 192 -4.69 5.26 -17.64
N ILE A 193 -5.29 6.00 -16.70
CA ILE A 193 -4.61 6.43 -15.47
C ILE A 193 -4.08 5.26 -14.65
N ARG A 194 -4.71 4.08 -14.71
CA ARG A 194 -4.36 2.88 -13.94
C ARG A 194 -3.05 2.25 -14.37
N TYR A 195 -2.48 2.64 -15.51
CA TYR A 195 -1.08 2.31 -15.81
C TYR A 195 -0.12 2.84 -14.73
N ALA A 196 -0.49 3.88 -13.97
CA ALA A 196 0.27 4.35 -12.81
C ALA A 196 0.43 3.24 -11.76
N THR A 197 -0.65 2.51 -11.48
CA THR A 197 -0.65 1.37 -10.55
C THR A 197 0.20 0.22 -11.09
N VAL A 198 0.13 -0.08 -12.38
CA VAL A 198 0.95 -1.14 -13.01
C VAL A 198 2.44 -0.80 -12.92
N ILE A 199 2.82 0.44 -13.26
CA ILE A 199 4.20 0.94 -13.17
C ILE A 199 4.70 0.92 -11.72
N CYS A 200 3.87 1.38 -10.76
CA CYS A 200 4.21 1.35 -9.34
C CYS A 200 4.35 -0.07 -8.80
N THR A 201 3.52 -1.00 -9.26
CA THR A 201 3.62 -2.43 -8.92
C THR A 201 4.91 -3.03 -9.49
N ALA A 202 5.31 -2.66 -10.70
CA ALA A 202 6.60 -3.05 -11.27
C ALA A 202 7.78 -2.50 -10.48
N LEU A 203 7.75 -1.21 -10.14
CA LEU A 203 8.75 -0.56 -9.30
C LEU A 203 8.87 -1.24 -7.94
N ALA A 204 7.74 -1.49 -7.27
CA ALA A 204 7.71 -2.14 -5.96
C ALA A 204 8.27 -3.56 -6.02
N SER A 205 7.92 -4.36 -7.03
CA SER A 205 8.44 -5.72 -7.22
C SER A 205 9.98 -5.73 -7.39
N VAL A 206 10.50 -4.85 -8.24
CA VAL A 206 11.94 -4.65 -8.42
C VAL A 206 12.58 -4.20 -7.11
N CYS A 207 11.99 -3.23 -6.41
CA CYS A 207 12.49 -2.75 -5.13
C CYS A 207 12.47 -3.84 -4.05
N PHE A 208 11.48 -4.72 -3.99
CA PHE A 208 11.44 -5.86 -3.07
C PHE A 208 12.56 -6.86 -3.36
N TYR A 209 12.81 -7.16 -4.64
CA TYR A 209 13.96 -7.99 -5.03
C TYR A 209 15.27 -7.36 -4.52
N TRP A 210 15.49 -6.08 -4.80
CA TRP A 210 16.70 -5.38 -4.35
C TRP A 210 16.80 -5.27 -2.84
N LEU A 211 15.71 -5.00 -2.13
CA LEU A 211 15.67 -4.91 -0.67
C LEU A 211 16.11 -6.24 -0.05
N ASN A 212 15.58 -7.36 -0.54
CA ASN A 212 15.99 -8.69 -0.08
C ASN A 212 17.47 -8.97 -0.39
N ARG A 213 17.95 -8.65 -1.60
CA ARG A 213 19.38 -8.80 -1.95
C ARG A 213 20.30 -7.99 -1.04
N ASN A 214 19.97 -6.72 -0.80
CA ASN A 214 20.76 -5.83 0.07
C ASN A 214 20.64 -6.22 1.55
N ALA A 215 19.54 -6.86 1.96
CA ALA A 215 19.39 -7.48 3.28
C ALA A 215 20.18 -8.80 3.43
N GLY A 216 20.86 -9.26 2.38
CA GLY A 216 21.72 -10.46 2.38
C GLY A 216 21.00 -11.76 2.04
N ARG A 217 19.82 -11.70 1.42
CA ARG A 217 19.08 -12.88 0.94
C ARG A 217 19.65 -13.39 -0.37
N ASN A 218 19.59 -14.70 -0.60
CA ASN A 218 20.04 -15.27 -1.86
C ASN A 218 19.09 -14.89 -3.02
N VAL A 219 19.44 -15.25 -4.26
CA VAL A 219 18.65 -14.88 -5.44
C VAL A 219 17.23 -15.44 -5.37
N THR A 220 17.08 -16.72 -5.03
CA THR A 220 15.78 -17.39 -4.92
C THR A 220 14.87 -16.73 -3.88
N GLU A 221 15.39 -16.48 -2.67
CA GLU A 221 14.64 -15.79 -1.61
C GLU A 221 14.23 -14.37 -2.03
N SER A 222 15.08 -13.68 -2.79
CA SER A 222 14.80 -12.33 -3.27
C SER A 222 13.69 -12.32 -4.33
N GLN A 223 13.68 -13.32 -5.23
CA GLN A 223 12.59 -13.52 -6.18
C GLN A 223 11.28 -13.90 -5.47
N GLN A 224 11.36 -14.75 -4.44
CA GLN A 224 10.20 -15.09 -3.61
C GLN A 224 9.61 -13.88 -2.89
N GLY A 225 10.45 -12.96 -2.39
CA GLY A 225 9.99 -11.72 -1.79
C GLY A 225 9.22 -10.83 -2.77
N ALA A 226 9.70 -10.71 -4.02
CA ALA A 226 9.00 -9.98 -5.08
C ALA A 226 7.68 -10.67 -5.49
N LEU A 227 7.69 -12.00 -5.61
CA LEU A 227 6.50 -12.78 -5.94
C LEU A 227 5.45 -12.76 -4.83
N LEU A 228 5.85 -12.72 -3.55
CA LEU A 228 4.91 -12.57 -2.43
C LEU A 228 4.10 -11.26 -2.54
N PHE A 229 4.74 -10.18 -2.96
CA PHE A 229 4.09 -8.90 -3.21
C PHE A 229 3.20 -8.96 -4.47
N LEU A 230 3.74 -9.41 -5.61
CA LEU A 230 3.00 -9.46 -6.87
C LEU A 230 1.78 -10.39 -6.83
N SER A 231 1.86 -11.47 -6.06
CA SER A 231 0.77 -12.43 -5.92
C SER A 231 -0.30 -12.00 -4.91
N PHE A 232 -0.11 -10.91 -4.17
CA PHE A 232 -1.02 -10.52 -3.09
C PHE A 232 -2.48 -10.47 -3.59
N PRO A 233 -3.43 -11.13 -2.91
CA PRO A 233 -4.63 -11.68 -3.56
C PRO A 233 -5.68 -10.64 -3.95
N VAL A 234 -5.50 -9.37 -3.56
CA VAL A 234 -6.35 -8.23 -3.92
C VAL A 234 -5.67 -7.26 -4.88
N GLY A 235 -4.48 -7.58 -5.42
CA GLY A 235 -3.75 -6.68 -6.31
C GLY A 235 -4.52 -6.33 -7.60
N LEU A 236 -5.25 -7.29 -8.19
CA LEU A 236 -6.08 -7.02 -9.38
C LEU A 236 -7.31 -6.16 -9.04
N PHE A 237 -7.91 -6.37 -7.87
CA PHE A 237 -9.00 -5.52 -7.37
C PHE A 237 -8.50 -4.09 -7.11
N MET A 238 -7.37 -3.92 -6.43
CA MET A 238 -6.72 -2.61 -6.23
C MET A 238 -6.51 -1.86 -7.56
N LEU A 239 -6.06 -2.59 -8.59
CA LEU A 239 -5.85 -2.04 -9.93
C LEU A 239 -7.17 -1.60 -10.58
N GLU A 240 -8.18 -2.47 -10.58
CA GLU A 240 -9.51 -2.15 -11.13
C GLU A 240 -10.11 -0.90 -10.49
N GLN A 241 -10.04 -0.81 -9.16
CA GLN A 241 -10.61 0.31 -8.38
C GLN A 241 -9.83 1.63 -8.54
N ALA A 242 -8.73 1.64 -9.30
CA ALA A 242 -7.83 2.77 -9.46
C ALA A 242 -7.32 3.36 -8.14
N TRP A 243 -7.31 2.57 -7.06
CA TRP A 243 -6.95 3.08 -5.74
C TRP A 243 -5.49 3.52 -5.67
N VAL A 244 -5.32 4.81 -5.36
CA VAL A 244 -4.04 5.54 -5.44
C VAL A 244 -2.97 5.04 -4.47
N ASP A 245 -3.34 4.31 -3.42
CA ASP A 245 -2.45 3.87 -2.34
C ASP A 245 -1.32 2.92 -2.83
N SER A 246 -1.46 2.35 -4.03
CA SER A 246 -0.39 1.61 -4.71
C SER A 246 0.87 2.45 -4.96
N ILE A 247 0.71 3.77 -5.16
CA ILE A 247 1.81 4.72 -5.38
C ILE A 247 2.64 4.92 -4.11
N PRO A 248 2.09 5.43 -2.98
CA PRO A 248 2.88 5.60 -1.76
C PRO A 248 3.40 4.27 -1.21
N ALA A 249 2.71 3.15 -1.44
CA ALA A 249 3.22 1.82 -1.13
C ALA A 249 4.53 1.52 -1.88
N ALA A 250 4.55 1.68 -3.21
CA ALA A 250 5.74 1.46 -4.02
C ALA A 250 6.90 2.40 -3.65
N LEU A 251 6.59 3.68 -3.44
CA LEU A 251 7.58 4.69 -3.02
C LEU A 251 8.13 4.39 -1.61
N THR A 252 7.36 3.76 -0.72
CA THR A 252 7.85 3.35 0.60
C THR A 252 8.84 2.18 0.50
N VAL A 253 8.60 1.21 -0.39
CA VAL A 253 9.58 0.13 -0.64
C VAL A 253 10.86 0.73 -1.25
N LEU A 254 10.74 1.67 -2.19
CA LEU A 254 11.88 2.41 -2.75
C LEU A 254 12.65 3.16 -1.65
N THR A 255 11.94 3.82 -0.73
CA THR A 255 12.54 4.49 0.44
C THR A 255 13.35 3.51 1.28
N ALA A 256 12.83 2.30 1.55
CA ALA A 256 13.57 1.26 2.25
C ALA A 256 14.85 0.84 1.51
N VAL A 257 14.79 0.70 0.17
CA VAL A 257 15.97 0.41 -0.67
C VAL A 257 16.99 1.55 -0.62
N LEU A 258 16.55 2.80 -0.61
CA LEU A 258 17.44 3.96 -0.51
C LEU A 258 18.08 4.06 0.87
N PHE A 259 17.35 3.76 1.94
CA PHE A 259 17.91 3.71 3.30
C PHE A 259 18.94 2.62 3.48
N ILE A 260 18.69 1.38 3.01
CA ILE A 260 19.70 0.31 3.13
C ILE A 260 20.96 0.62 2.30
N LYS A 261 20.81 1.35 1.18
CA LYS A 261 21.93 1.86 0.36
C LYS A 261 22.53 3.18 0.89
N LYS A 262 22.09 3.67 2.04
CA LYS A 262 22.54 4.93 2.68
C LYS A 262 22.35 6.19 1.80
N ARG A 263 21.41 6.17 0.86
CA ARG A 263 21.03 7.31 -0.02
C ARG A 263 19.88 8.14 0.59
N TRP A 264 20.07 8.61 1.82
CA TRP A 264 19.01 9.19 2.65
C TRP A 264 18.44 10.52 2.13
N LEU A 265 19.21 11.38 1.44
CA LEU A 265 18.67 12.61 0.83
C LEU A 265 17.68 12.32 -0.29
N ILE A 266 18.01 11.35 -1.15
CA ILE A 266 17.12 10.90 -2.22
C ILE A 266 15.88 10.26 -1.60
N ALA A 267 16.05 9.48 -0.52
CA ALA A 267 14.91 8.92 0.23
C ALA A 267 14.00 10.04 0.78
N CYS A 268 14.56 11.15 1.26
CA CYS A 268 13.77 12.32 1.70
C CYS A 268 13.04 12.99 0.54
N ALA A 269 13.63 13.08 -0.66
CA ALA A 269 12.91 13.59 -1.83
C ALA A 269 11.71 12.69 -2.17
N VAL A 270 11.89 11.35 -2.13
CA VAL A 270 10.81 10.37 -2.33
C VAL A 270 9.73 10.49 -1.24
N LEU A 271 10.11 10.68 0.02
CA LEU A 271 9.16 10.92 1.12
C LEU A 271 8.37 12.22 0.91
N GLY A 272 8.99 13.26 0.35
CA GLY A 272 8.29 14.47 -0.08
C GLY A 272 7.20 14.15 -1.10
N VAL A 273 7.52 13.33 -2.12
CA VAL A 273 6.52 12.88 -3.10
C VAL A 273 5.38 12.11 -2.41
N ILE A 274 5.68 11.17 -1.49
CA ILE A 274 4.66 10.41 -0.72
C ILE A 274 3.71 11.34 0.04
N ILE A 275 4.24 12.37 0.71
CA ILE A 275 3.41 13.37 1.41
C ILE A 275 2.46 14.05 0.43
N THR A 276 2.95 14.38 -0.77
CA THR A 276 2.16 15.07 -1.79
C THR A 276 1.17 14.21 -2.55
N THR A 277 1.16 12.88 -2.40
CA THR A 277 0.13 12.05 -3.05
C THR A 277 -1.16 11.99 -2.24
N LYS A 278 -1.06 11.85 -0.90
CA LYS A 278 -2.21 11.63 -0.01
C LYS A 278 -1.89 12.17 1.38
N GLN A 279 -2.89 12.75 2.03
CA GLN A 279 -2.76 13.51 3.28
C GLN A 279 -2.03 12.74 4.36
N TYR A 280 -2.28 11.43 4.51
CA TYR A 280 -1.64 10.64 5.55
C TYR A 280 -0.17 10.28 5.22
N GLY A 281 0.39 10.68 4.08
CA GLY A 281 1.77 10.38 3.69
C GLY A 281 2.82 10.83 4.71
N PHE A 282 2.52 11.83 5.54
CA PHE A 282 3.38 12.22 6.66
C PHE A 282 3.57 11.10 7.70
N LEU A 283 2.65 10.13 7.81
CA LEU A 283 2.78 8.98 8.70
C LEU A 283 3.94 8.06 8.29
N VAL A 284 4.41 8.14 7.05
CA VAL A 284 5.66 7.49 6.61
C VAL A 284 6.85 8.42 6.82
N ALA A 285 6.69 9.72 6.54
CA ALA A 285 7.77 10.70 6.62
C ALA A 285 8.29 10.95 8.05
N VAL A 286 7.40 11.08 9.05
CA VAL A 286 7.79 11.40 10.42
C VAL A 286 8.66 10.29 11.04
N PRO A 287 8.25 9.00 11.04
CA PRO A 287 9.13 7.91 11.51
C PRO A 287 10.43 7.81 10.73
N SER A 288 10.42 8.17 9.44
CA SER A 288 11.63 8.19 8.60
C SER A 288 12.62 9.28 9.01
N LEU A 289 12.14 10.48 9.36
CA LEU A 289 12.99 11.54 9.92
C LEU A 289 13.59 11.15 11.26
N VAL A 290 12.79 10.55 12.14
CA VAL A 290 13.25 10.06 13.44
C VAL A 290 14.30 8.95 13.25
N TYR A 291 14.08 8.05 12.29
CA TYR A 291 15.06 7.04 11.91
C TYR A 291 16.39 7.66 11.45
N ILE A 292 16.37 8.66 10.57
CA ILE A 292 17.58 9.37 10.11
C ILE A 292 18.26 10.09 11.28
N LEU A 293 17.49 10.76 12.14
CA LEU A 293 18.00 11.42 13.34
C LEU A 293 18.78 10.43 14.22
N ARG A 294 18.25 9.21 14.41
CA ARG A 294 18.85 8.18 15.27
C ARG A 294 20.01 7.43 14.63
N THR A 295 20.02 7.26 13.32
CA THR A 295 21.03 6.44 12.62
C THR A 295 22.13 7.23 11.94
N VAL A 296 21.86 8.48 11.58
CA VAL A 296 22.80 9.34 10.83
C VAL A 296 23.10 10.63 11.60
N GLY A 297 22.13 11.17 12.33
CA GLY A 297 22.29 12.34 13.20
C GLY A 297 21.45 13.56 12.80
N TRP A 298 21.36 14.53 13.71
CA TRP A 298 20.43 15.66 13.61
C TRP A 298 20.66 16.52 12.36
N LYS A 299 21.92 16.80 11.99
CA LYS A 299 22.25 17.63 10.81
C LYS A 299 21.65 17.01 9.54
N LYS A 300 21.71 15.68 9.42
CA LYS A 300 21.17 14.96 8.26
C LYS A 300 19.66 14.87 8.30
N ALA A 301 19.06 14.72 9.48
CA ALA A 301 17.60 14.81 9.63
C ALA A 301 17.07 16.20 9.22
N ALA A 302 17.74 17.28 9.64
CA ALA A 302 17.38 18.65 9.26
C ALA A 302 17.53 18.89 7.74
N GLN A 303 18.63 18.41 7.13
CA GLN A 303 18.80 18.43 5.67
C GLN A 303 17.70 17.64 4.96
N GLY A 304 17.35 16.46 5.47
CA GLY A 304 16.26 15.63 4.95
C GLY A 304 14.91 16.34 5.02
N PHE A 305 14.60 16.97 6.15
CA PHE A 305 13.40 17.80 6.32
C PHE A 305 13.36 18.94 5.30
N GLY A 306 14.46 19.67 5.11
CA GLY A 306 14.55 20.73 4.10
C GLY A 306 14.27 20.23 2.68
N VAL A 307 14.81 19.05 2.31
CA VAL A 307 14.52 18.42 1.01
C VAL A 307 13.05 18.03 0.88
N MET A 308 12.46 17.42 1.89
CA MET A 308 11.02 17.08 1.88
C MET A 308 10.15 18.32 1.73
N ALA A 309 10.43 19.37 2.50
CA ALA A 309 9.70 20.63 2.44
C ALA A 309 9.82 21.29 1.07
N LEU A 310 11.01 21.27 0.46
CA LEU A 310 11.23 21.78 -0.89
C LEU A 310 10.40 21.01 -1.92
N VAL A 311 10.43 19.68 -1.90
CA VAL A 311 9.63 18.85 -2.82
C VAL A 311 8.13 19.11 -2.62
N CYS A 312 7.67 19.18 -1.37
CA CYS A 312 6.27 19.50 -1.07
C CYS A 312 5.88 20.87 -1.60
N THR A 313 6.73 21.88 -1.42
CA THR A 313 6.49 23.25 -1.89
C THR A 313 6.43 23.32 -3.41
N ILE A 314 7.32 22.63 -4.11
CA ILE A 314 7.34 22.60 -5.59
C ILE A 314 6.07 21.95 -6.15
N ILE A 315 5.59 20.88 -5.54
CA ILE A 315 4.44 20.12 -6.05
C ILE A 315 3.11 20.74 -5.62
N VAL A 316 2.96 21.08 -4.34
CA VAL A 316 1.70 21.58 -3.77
C VAL A 316 1.54 23.08 -4.03
N GLY A 317 2.64 23.84 -3.97
CA GLY A 317 2.65 25.31 -4.05
C GLY A 317 1.88 25.86 -5.25
N PRO A 318 2.11 25.39 -6.49
CA PRO A 318 1.38 25.89 -7.65
C PRO A 318 -0.14 25.75 -7.53
N PHE A 319 -0.64 24.61 -7.03
CA PHE A 319 -2.08 24.35 -6.90
C PHE A 319 -2.70 25.12 -5.73
N LEU A 320 -1.97 25.22 -4.62
CA LEU A 320 -2.39 26.01 -3.48
C LEU A 320 -2.50 27.50 -3.85
N LEU A 321 -1.53 28.04 -4.59
CA LEU A 321 -1.53 29.44 -5.02
C LEU A 321 -2.57 29.72 -6.12
N TRP A 322 -2.91 28.72 -6.93
CA TRP A 322 -3.92 28.85 -7.98
C TRP A 322 -5.32 29.08 -7.38
N ASP A 323 -5.70 28.32 -6.35
CA ASP A 323 -6.93 28.57 -5.58
C ASP A 323 -6.81 28.05 -4.15
N ILE A 324 -6.42 28.94 -3.23
CA ILE A 324 -6.20 28.60 -1.82
C ILE A 324 -7.48 28.04 -1.19
N LYS A 325 -8.64 28.66 -1.49
CA LYS A 325 -9.91 28.28 -0.89
C LYS A 325 -10.38 26.94 -1.44
N GLY A 326 -10.37 26.77 -2.77
CA GLY A 326 -10.73 25.51 -3.42
C GLY A 326 -9.85 24.35 -2.96
N PHE A 327 -8.54 24.57 -2.86
CA PHE A 327 -7.58 23.59 -2.37
C PHE A 327 -7.87 23.18 -0.91
N HIS A 328 -8.04 24.17 -0.02
CA HIS A 328 -8.32 23.91 1.40
C HIS A 328 -9.64 23.17 1.58
N THR A 329 -10.70 23.63 0.94
CA THR A 329 -12.03 23.02 1.04
C THR A 329 -12.02 21.59 0.54
N SER A 330 -11.37 21.31 -0.59
CA SER A 330 -11.37 19.98 -1.20
C SER A 330 -10.46 18.98 -0.48
N THR A 331 -9.34 19.44 0.11
CA THR A 331 -8.34 18.53 0.70
C THR A 331 -8.34 18.47 2.22
N ILE A 332 -8.94 19.45 2.91
CA ILE A 332 -8.98 19.56 4.38
C ILE A 332 -10.41 19.57 4.89
N ASP A 333 -11.20 20.61 4.57
CA ASP A 333 -12.54 20.80 5.15
C ASP A 333 -13.44 19.61 4.87
N LEU A 334 -13.45 19.15 3.61
CA LEU A 334 -14.27 18.03 3.20
C LEU A 334 -13.89 16.75 3.97
N LEU A 335 -12.61 16.41 4.10
CA LEU A 335 -12.18 15.19 4.80
C LEU A 335 -12.45 15.24 6.31
N ILE A 336 -12.36 16.42 6.92
CA ILE A 336 -12.73 16.62 8.32
C ILE A 336 -14.24 16.44 8.50
N GLY A 337 -15.03 17.05 7.61
CA GLY A 337 -16.49 17.03 7.63
C GLY A 337 -17.11 15.70 7.20
N MET A 338 -16.38 14.87 6.45
CA MET A 338 -16.88 13.59 5.98
C MET A 338 -17.35 12.71 7.14
N PRO A 339 -18.56 12.15 7.03
CA PRO A 339 -19.05 11.22 8.01
C PRO A 339 -18.23 9.94 7.94
N PHE A 340 -18.39 9.17 8.98
CA PHE A 340 -17.79 7.87 9.07
C PHE A 340 -18.56 6.85 8.24
N ARG A 341 -17.82 5.95 7.60
CA ARG A 341 -18.39 4.91 6.73
C ARG A 341 -18.62 3.66 7.57
N ASP A 342 -19.88 3.27 7.76
CA ASP A 342 -20.21 2.09 8.55
C ASP A 342 -20.01 0.77 7.80
N ASP A 343 -19.72 0.84 6.52
CA ASP A 343 -19.35 -0.26 5.66
C ASP A 343 -17.83 -0.39 5.51
N ALA A 344 -17.03 0.39 6.26
CA ALA A 344 -15.58 0.23 6.31
C ALA A 344 -15.16 -1.00 7.13
N LEU A 345 -14.02 -1.59 6.78
CA LEU A 345 -13.37 -2.63 7.56
C LEU A 345 -12.62 -2.00 8.75
N SER A 346 -13.34 -1.45 9.73
CA SER A 346 -12.75 -0.78 10.90
C SER A 346 -13.47 -1.15 12.21
N LEU A 347 -12.76 -1.03 13.34
CA LEU A 347 -13.36 -1.16 14.68
C LEU A 347 -14.41 -0.10 14.93
N VAL A 348 -14.27 1.09 14.33
CA VAL A 348 -15.28 2.15 14.44
C VAL A 348 -16.60 1.70 13.80
N ALA A 349 -16.55 1.10 12.61
CA ALA A 349 -17.73 0.53 11.97
C ALA A 349 -18.34 -0.63 12.79
N LEU A 350 -17.51 -1.48 13.41
CA LEU A 350 -17.94 -2.53 14.33
C LEU A 350 -18.66 -1.95 15.56
N CYS A 351 -18.09 -0.94 16.22
CA CYS A 351 -18.70 -0.27 17.37
C CYS A 351 -20.04 0.35 17.00
N LYS A 352 -20.15 1.00 15.83
CA LYS A 352 -21.42 1.56 15.37
C LYS A 352 -22.45 0.45 15.15
N ARG A 353 -22.10 -0.59 14.38
CA ARG A 353 -23.06 -1.64 13.95
C ARG A 353 -23.46 -2.60 15.07
N MET A 354 -22.56 -2.93 15.98
CA MET A 354 -22.81 -3.91 17.05
C MET A 354 -23.13 -3.29 18.40
N LEU A 355 -22.53 -2.15 18.73
CA LEU A 355 -22.65 -1.52 20.04
C LEU A 355 -23.49 -0.23 20.01
N HIS A 356 -23.96 0.19 18.83
CA HIS A 356 -24.62 1.48 18.62
C HIS A 356 -23.82 2.67 19.19
N PHE A 357 -22.50 2.53 19.25
CA PHE A 357 -21.59 3.51 19.85
C PHE A 357 -20.72 4.16 18.79
N TRP A 358 -20.63 5.49 18.87
CA TRP A 358 -19.77 6.29 18.01
C TRP A 358 -18.59 6.87 18.80
N PRO A 359 -17.34 6.40 18.58
CA PRO A 359 -16.17 7.00 19.19
C PRO A 359 -16.05 8.49 18.81
N PRO A 360 -15.99 9.42 19.78
CA PRO A 360 -15.88 10.85 19.48
C PRO A 360 -14.66 11.16 18.59
N GLY A 361 -14.82 12.09 17.64
CA GLY A 361 -13.72 12.44 16.72
C GLY A 361 -12.44 12.90 17.43
N LEU A 362 -12.58 13.63 18.55
CA LEU A 362 -11.45 14.05 19.39
C LEU A 362 -10.71 12.86 20.02
N LEU A 363 -11.43 11.80 20.42
CA LEU A 363 -10.82 10.59 20.96
C LEU A 363 -9.97 9.88 19.91
N LEU A 364 -10.50 9.75 18.68
CA LEU A 364 -9.77 9.15 17.57
C LEU A 364 -8.54 10.00 17.18
N LEU A 365 -8.68 11.32 17.15
CA LEU A 365 -7.56 12.23 16.91
C LEU A 365 -6.47 12.10 17.99
N ALA A 366 -6.86 12.04 19.26
CA ALA A 366 -5.93 11.80 20.36
C ALA A 366 -5.22 10.44 20.23
N LEU A 367 -5.95 9.38 19.86
CA LEU A 367 -5.37 8.06 19.59
C LEU A 367 -4.35 8.10 18.44
N TYR A 368 -4.64 8.86 17.38
CA TYR A 368 -3.74 9.03 16.25
C TYR A 368 -2.44 9.73 16.66
N PHE A 369 -2.52 10.87 17.34
CA PHE A 369 -1.33 11.56 17.83
C PHE A 369 -0.55 10.74 18.85
N ALA A 370 -1.24 10.04 19.77
CA ALA A 370 -0.61 9.16 20.73
C ALA A 370 0.15 8.02 20.05
N THR A 371 -0.43 7.41 19.01
CA THR A 371 0.21 6.33 18.26
C THR A 371 1.43 6.82 17.48
N LEU A 372 1.33 7.97 16.80
CA LEU A 372 2.45 8.57 16.08
C LEU A 372 3.58 8.95 17.05
N GLY A 373 3.24 9.57 18.18
CA GLY A 373 4.18 9.93 19.24
C GLY A 373 4.85 8.71 19.86
N ALA A 374 4.09 7.65 20.15
CA ALA A 374 4.63 6.40 20.67
C ALA A 374 5.59 5.72 19.69
N GLY A 375 5.29 5.73 18.38
CA GLY A 375 6.18 5.23 17.35
C GLY A 375 7.49 6.03 17.24
N ALA A 376 7.40 7.36 17.27
CA ALA A 376 8.58 8.24 17.31
C ALA A 376 9.43 8.00 18.56
N LEU A 377 8.79 7.96 19.74
CA LEU A 377 9.46 7.68 21.01
C LEU A 377 10.13 6.30 21.01
N PHE A 378 9.46 5.27 20.49
CA PHE A 378 10.03 3.93 20.35
C PHE A 378 11.36 3.96 19.58
N LEU A 379 11.40 4.65 18.43
CA LEU A 379 12.63 4.80 17.65
C LEU A 379 13.70 5.61 18.40
N LEU A 380 13.31 6.69 19.09
CA LEU A 380 14.23 7.53 19.85
C LEU A 380 14.90 6.77 21.01
N LEU A 381 14.14 5.93 21.71
CA LEU A 381 14.60 5.17 22.87
C LEU A 381 15.45 3.93 22.51
N LYS A 382 15.47 3.49 21.24
CA LYS A 382 16.30 2.37 20.81
C LYS A 382 17.79 2.71 20.93
N ARG A 383 18.54 1.86 21.65
CA ARG A 383 20.02 1.95 21.75
C ARG A 383 20.68 1.82 20.37
N SER A 384 20.23 0.86 19.57
CA SER A 384 20.64 0.66 18.18
C SER A 384 19.42 0.64 17.27
N CYS A 385 19.10 1.77 16.65
CA CYS A 385 17.96 1.89 15.75
C CYS A 385 18.27 1.25 14.39
N THR A 386 17.50 0.25 13.99
CA THR A 386 17.67 -0.48 12.73
C THR A 386 16.58 -0.14 11.71
N LEU A 387 16.83 -0.44 10.44
CA LEU A 387 15.80 -0.26 9.39
C LEU A 387 14.58 -1.16 9.63
N ARG A 388 14.75 -2.28 10.33
CA ARG A 388 13.63 -3.14 10.75
C ARG A 388 12.77 -2.48 11.82
N ASP A 389 13.36 -1.71 12.75
CA ASP A 389 12.61 -0.93 13.74
C ASP A 389 11.77 0.16 13.07
N TRP A 390 12.30 0.81 12.03
CA TRP A 390 11.54 1.73 11.19
C TRP A 390 10.34 1.03 10.53
N ALA A 391 10.56 -0.12 9.88
CA ALA A 391 9.48 -0.88 9.25
C ALA A 391 8.42 -1.36 10.28
N PHE A 392 8.85 -1.81 11.46
CA PHE A 392 7.95 -2.16 12.56
C PHE A 392 7.09 -0.95 12.99
N THR A 393 7.70 0.22 13.11
CA THR A 393 7.02 1.46 13.48
C THR A 393 5.96 1.85 12.45
N LEU A 394 6.26 1.69 11.15
CA LEU A 394 5.28 1.92 10.09
C LEU A 394 4.09 0.97 10.21
N VAL A 395 4.32 -0.34 10.39
CA VAL A 395 3.24 -1.31 10.59
C VAL A 395 2.42 -0.93 11.83
N ALA A 396 3.06 -0.68 12.97
CA ALA A 396 2.40 -0.35 14.22
C ALA A 396 1.49 0.88 14.11
N ILE A 397 2.01 1.98 13.54
CA ILE A 397 1.23 3.23 13.38
C ILE A 397 0.03 2.97 12.47
N HIS A 398 0.24 2.38 11.29
CA HIS A 398 -0.81 2.24 10.31
C HIS A 398 -1.85 1.18 10.70
N SER A 399 -1.47 0.11 11.40
CA SER A 399 -2.42 -0.87 11.94
C SER A 399 -3.45 -0.19 12.85
N VAL A 400 -3.02 0.66 13.77
CA VAL A 400 -3.93 1.37 14.68
C VAL A 400 -4.74 2.42 13.91
N MET A 401 -4.09 3.24 13.08
CA MET A 401 -4.76 4.29 12.31
C MET A 401 -5.87 3.73 11.41
N PHE A 402 -5.65 2.59 10.77
CA PHE A 402 -6.63 1.99 9.87
C PHE A 402 -7.73 1.25 10.61
N LEU A 403 -7.41 0.50 11.68
CA LEU A 403 -8.43 -0.13 12.51
C LEU A 403 -9.37 0.89 13.15
N PHE A 404 -8.88 2.08 13.49
CA PHE A 404 -9.69 3.16 14.08
C PHE A 404 -10.09 4.24 13.07
N GLY A 405 -9.78 4.04 11.79
CA GLY A 405 -10.02 4.99 10.70
C GLY A 405 -11.50 5.27 10.44
N LYS A 406 -11.83 6.52 10.08
CA LYS A 406 -13.20 6.87 9.66
C LYS A 406 -13.67 6.07 8.45
N GLN A 407 -12.74 5.83 7.53
CA GLN A 407 -12.97 5.20 6.24
C GLN A 407 -11.71 4.39 5.88
N ALA A 408 -11.61 3.16 6.38
CA ALA A 408 -10.51 2.25 6.08
C ALA A 408 -11.00 1.06 5.25
N PHE A 409 -10.80 1.16 3.94
CA PHE A 409 -11.09 0.11 2.97
C PHE A 409 -9.83 -0.68 2.58
N CYS A 410 -9.94 -1.52 1.56
CA CYS A 410 -8.89 -2.49 1.20
C CYS A 410 -7.55 -1.83 0.82
N ASN A 411 -7.57 -0.67 0.18
CA ASN A 411 -6.38 0.11 -0.16
C ASN A 411 -5.46 0.46 1.02
N TYR A 412 -6.04 0.81 2.16
CA TYR A 412 -5.27 1.12 3.36
C TYR A 412 -4.54 -0.14 3.88
N TYR A 413 -5.26 -1.26 3.95
CA TYR A 413 -4.70 -2.53 4.41
C TYR A 413 -3.75 -3.19 3.40
N TYR A 414 -3.90 -2.90 2.10
CA TYR A 414 -2.92 -3.24 1.09
C TYR A 414 -1.59 -2.54 1.36
N MET A 415 -1.61 -1.23 1.67
CA MET A 415 -0.41 -0.50 2.07
C MET A 415 0.20 -1.08 3.35
N LEU A 416 -0.62 -1.45 4.33
CA LEU A 416 -0.15 -2.13 5.54
C LEU A 416 0.55 -3.47 5.23
N ALA A 417 0.03 -4.26 4.30
CA ALA A 417 0.67 -5.49 3.85
C ALA A 417 2.04 -5.24 3.19
N VAL A 418 2.20 -4.14 2.47
CA VAL A 418 3.52 -3.73 1.93
C VAL A 418 4.50 -3.44 3.07
N PHE A 419 4.07 -2.76 4.14
CA PHE A 419 4.93 -2.48 5.30
C PHE A 419 5.33 -3.76 6.04
N THR A 420 4.41 -4.72 6.20
CA THR A 420 4.76 -6.01 6.81
C THR A 420 5.72 -6.80 5.93
N MET A 421 5.57 -6.77 4.60
CA MET A 421 6.49 -7.40 3.66
C MET A 421 7.89 -6.76 3.67
N ILE A 422 7.99 -5.43 3.81
CA ILE A 422 9.28 -4.73 4.03
C ILE A 422 9.95 -5.29 5.31
N MET A 423 9.18 -5.42 6.40
CA MET A 423 9.69 -6.00 7.65
C MET A 423 10.12 -7.47 7.51
N VAL A 424 9.44 -8.27 6.68
CA VAL A 424 9.84 -9.65 6.35
C VAL A 424 11.14 -9.70 5.55
N ALA A 425 11.33 -8.77 4.59
CA ALA A 425 12.57 -8.65 3.83
C ALA A 425 13.76 -8.27 4.74
N LEU A 426 13.52 -7.40 5.72
CA LEU A 426 14.51 -6.91 6.69
C LEU A 426 14.70 -7.80 7.92
N ARG A 427 14.24 -9.06 7.88
CA ARG A 427 14.46 -10.01 8.98
C ARG A 427 15.98 -10.21 9.25
N PRO A 428 16.40 -10.55 10.48
CA PRO A 428 17.81 -10.76 10.83
C PRO A 428 18.49 -11.81 9.94
N LYS A 429 19.80 -11.68 9.69
CA LYS A 429 20.55 -12.65 8.88
C LYS A 429 20.73 -13.97 9.64
N PRO A 430 20.86 -15.11 8.92
CA PRO A 430 21.26 -16.36 9.55
C PRO A 430 22.57 -16.18 10.34
N GLY A 431 22.58 -16.57 11.61
CA GLY A 431 23.77 -16.53 12.47
C GLY A 431 24.12 -15.18 13.09
N SER A 432 23.36 -14.10 12.83
CA SER A 432 23.56 -12.85 13.58
C SER A 432 23.03 -13.02 15.02
N PRO A 433 23.79 -12.62 16.06
CA PRO A 433 23.29 -12.68 17.43
C PRO A 433 21.98 -11.90 17.52
N SER A 434 20.96 -12.52 18.11
CA SER A 434 19.72 -11.83 18.45
C SER A 434 20.05 -10.81 19.52
N HIS A 435 20.25 -9.56 19.12
CA HIS A 435 20.24 -8.44 20.04
C HIS A 435 18.79 -8.26 20.52
N VAL A 436 18.45 -9.01 21.58
CA VAL A 436 17.22 -8.83 22.36
C VAL A 436 17.34 -7.54 23.15
#